data_AF-A0A7S4S9P9-F1
#
_entry.id   AF-A0A7S4S9P9-F1
#
_cell.length_a   1.000
_cell.length_b   1.000
_cell.length_c   1.000
_cell.angle_alpha   90.00
_cell.angle_beta   90.00
_cell.angle_gamma   90.00
#
_symmetry.space_group_name_H-M   'P 1'
#
loop_
_entity.id
_entity.type
_entity.pdbx_description
1 polymer ?
#
loop_
_entity_poly.entity_id
_entity_poly.type
_entity_poly.pdbx_seq_one_letter_code
_entity_poly.pdbx_strand_id
1 'polypeptide(L)'
;RRIVENLQFEVDDVHIALRGCGCSAGIVLGSLSLITTDDMGNKTFVDRSKKSKDVASSFLYKALSIRGLGIYCDEDSPSVSSSSPSATQRWQNQLSHSFILSPLSFNAKLRQ
;
A
#
# COMPACT_ATOMS: atom_id res chain seq x y z
N ARG A 1 -21.09 -4.64 -5.27
CA ARG A 1 -21.10 -3.21 -4.86
C ARG A 1 -21.06 -3.02 -3.34
N ARG A 2 -22.10 -3.42 -2.58
CA ARG A 2 -22.16 -3.20 -1.11
C ARG A 2 -20.97 -3.75 -0.31
N ILE A 3 -20.43 -4.90 -0.73
CA ILE A 3 -19.26 -5.53 -0.09
C ILE A 3 -18.03 -4.61 -0.21
N VAL A 4 -17.70 -4.16 -1.42
CA VAL A 4 -16.51 -3.31 -1.67
C VAL A 4 -16.63 -1.94 -0.99
N GLU A 5 -17.84 -1.39 -0.92
CA GLU A 5 -18.10 -0.10 -0.25
C GLU A 5 -17.74 -0.14 1.24
N ASN A 6 -17.98 -1.28 1.90
CA ASN A 6 -17.71 -1.48 3.32
C ASN A 6 -16.48 -2.36 3.58
N LEU A 7 -15.73 -2.70 2.54
CA LEU A 7 -14.55 -3.52 2.67
C LEU A 7 -13.53 -2.77 3.52
N GLN A 8 -13.11 -3.44 4.60
CA GLN A 8 -11.97 -3.08 5.41
C GLN A 8 -10.86 -4.07 5.08
N PHE A 9 -9.67 -3.58 4.82
CA PHE A 9 -8.52 -4.44 4.62
C PHE A 9 -7.27 -3.82 5.24
N GLU A 10 -6.37 -4.70 5.63
CA GLU A 10 -5.05 -4.41 6.14
C GLU A 10 -4.09 -5.41 5.50
N VAL A 11 -2.97 -4.91 5.02
CA VAL A 11 -1.89 -5.72 4.47
C VAL A 11 -0.59 -5.21 5.06
N ASP A 12 0.18 -6.12 5.62
CA ASP A 12 1.46 -5.86 6.26
C ASP A 12 2.61 -6.43 5.42
N ASP A 13 3.81 -5.86 5.62
CA ASP A 13 5.07 -6.32 5.06
C ASP A 13 5.02 -6.55 3.54
N VAL A 14 4.55 -5.53 2.82
CA VAL A 14 4.40 -5.56 1.36
C VAL A 14 5.72 -5.21 0.70
N HIS A 15 6.17 -6.07 -0.21
CA HIS A 15 7.26 -5.77 -1.13
C HIS A 15 6.84 -6.12 -2.55
N ILE A 16 6.75 -5.10 -3.40
CA ILE A 16 6.47 -5.25 -4.83
C ILE A 16 7.76 -4.89 -5.56
N ALA A 17 8.35 -5.86 -6.25
CA ALA A 17 9.59 -5.69 -7.00
C ALA A 17 9.38 -5.90 -8.49
N LEU A 18 9.99 -5.04 -9.29
CA LEU A 18 10.10 -5.12 -10.74
C LEU A 18 11.57 -5.29 -11.09
N ARG A 19 11.87 -6.21 -12.01
CA ARG A 19 13.24 -6.45 -12.48
C ARG A 19 13.25 -6.56 -13.99
N GLY A 20 14.23 -5.92 -14.63
CA GLY A 20 14.41 -5.95 -16.08
C GLY A 20 15.60 -5.10 -16.52
N CYS A 21 16.14 -5.39 -17.69
CA CYS A 21 17.18 -4.56 -18.35
C CYS A 21 18.41 -4.20 -17.47
N GLY A 22 18.80 -5.06 -16.52
CA GLY A 22 19.95 -4.81 -15.65
C GLY A 22 19.66 -3.86 -14.47
N CYS A 23 18.39 -3.63 -14.13
CA CYS A 23 18.01 -2.89 -12.94
C CYS A 23 16.89 -3.59 -12.16
N SER A 24 16.76 -3.21 -10.89
CA SER A 24 15.63 -3.59 -10.05
C SER A 24 15.02 -2.35 -9.41
N ALA A 25 13.70 -2.26 -9.44
CA ALA A 25 12.97 -1.21 -8.77
C ALA A 25 11.91 -1.85 -7.88
N GLY A 26 11.55 -1.20 -6.78
CA GLY A 26 10.50 -1.75 -5.95
C GLY A 26 9.90 -0.75 -4.99
N ILE A 27 8.75 -1.15 -4.48
CA ILE A 27 7.99 -0.46 -3.46
C ILE A 27 7.96 -1.37 -2.24
N VAL A 28 8.34 -0.83 -1.10
CA VAL A 28 8.18 -1.47 0.20
C VAL A 28 7.11 -0.71 0.99
N LEU A 29 6.25 -1.44 1.70
CA LEU A 29 5.32 -0.87 2.68
C LEU A 29 5.38 -1.72 3.93
N GLY A 30 5.51 -1.08 5.09
CA GLY A 30 5.33 -1.75 6.37
C GLY A 30 3.88 -2.15 6.58
N SER A 31 2.94 -1.23 6.37
CA SER A 31 1.52 -1.57 6.35
C SER A 31 0.67 -0.62 5.50
N LEU A 32 -0.43 -1.17 4.97
CA LEU A 32 -1.47 -0.47 4.22
C LEU A 32 -2.82 -0.88 4.80
N SER A 33 -3.57 0.08 5.35
CA SER A 33 -4.94 -0.15 5.79
C SER A 33 -5.93 0.83 5.16
N LEU A 34 -7.11 0.31 4.85
CA LEU A 34 -8.22 1.08 4.33
C LEU A 34 -9.50 0.69 5.06
N ILE A 35 -10.17 1.67 5.66
CA ILE A 35 -11.40 1.47 6.41
C ILE A 35 -12.48 2.43 5.91
N THR A 36 -13.74 1.98 5.94
CA THR A 36 -14.89 2.84 5.68
C THR A 36 -15.22 3.65 6.92
N THR A 37 -15.44 4.96 6.73
CA THR A 37 -15.73 5.90 7.81
C THR A 37 -16.97 6.74 7.51
N ASP A 38 -17.45 7.47 8.51
CA ASP A 38 -18.29 8.66 8.29
C ASP A 38 -17.43 9.86 7.85
N ASP A 39 -18.06 11.01 7.67
CA ASP A 39 -17.44 12.28 7.32
C ASP A 39 -16.51 12.83 8.43
N MET A 40 -16.79 12.46 9.68
CA MET A 40 -15.96 12.78 10.84
C MET A 40 -14.71 11.90 10.93
N GLY A 41 -14.71 10.73 10.30
CA GLY A 41 -13.61 9.76 10.30
C GLY A 41 -13.82 8.58 11.27
N ASN A 42 -15.01 8.43 11.85
CA ASN A 42 -15.35 7.29 12.69
C ASN A 42 -15.70 6.08 11.82
N LYS A 43 -15.28 4.88 12.24
CA LYS A 43 -15.61 3.63 11.55
C LYS A 43 -17.13 3.45 11.50
N THR A 44 -17.66 3.20 10.31
CA THR A 44 -19.09 2.99 10.14
C THR A 44 -19.39 2.04 8.97
N PHE A 45 -20.58 1.45 9.00
CA PHE A 45 -21.13 0.71 7.88
C PHE A 45 -22.06 1.62 7.09
N VAL A 46 -21.82 1.73 5.79
CA VAL A 46 -22.57 2.57 4.86
C VAL A 46 -23.47 1.68 3.98
N ASP A 47 -24.78 1.80 4.14
CA ASP A 47 -25.76 1.17 3.24
C ASP A 47 -26.45 2.21 2.36
N ARG A 48 -26.05 2.26 1.08
CA ARG A 48 -26.64 3.17 0.08
C ARG A 48 -27.81 2.57 -0.69
N SER A 49 -28.34 1.43 -0.24
CA SER A 49 -29.47 0.77 -0.92
C SER A 49 -30.80 1.51 -0.76
N LYS A 50 -30.96 2.23 0.36
CA LYS A 50 -32.07 3.13 0.57
C LYS A 50 -31.67 4.47 -0.01
N LYS A 51 -32.38 4.92 -1.05
CA LYS A 51 -32.21 6.27 -1.62
C LYS A 51 -32.53 7.31 -0.54
N SER A 52 -31.54 7.64 0.26
CA SER A 52 -31.57 8.77 1.16
C SER A 52 -31.56 10.04 0.30
N LYS A 53 -32.46 10.99 0.59
CA LYS A 53 -32.50 12.31 -0.06
C LYS A 53 -31.37 13.22 0.42
N ASP A 54 -30.54 12.76 1.35
CA ASP A 54 -29.48 13.54 1.95
C ASP A 54 -28.21 13.50 1.09
N VAL A 55 -27.73 14.68 0.68
CA VAL A 55 -26.54 14.82 -0.16
C VAL A 55 -25.30 14.29 0.56
N ALA A 56 -25.25 14.38 1.89
CA ALA A 56 -24.15 13.83 2.70
C ALA A 56 -24.06 12.31 2.59
N SER A 57 -25.20 11.61 2.44
CA SER A 57 -25.24 10.15 2.27
C SER A 57 -24.83 9.65 0.88
N SER A 58 -24.59 10.57 -0.06
CA SER A 58 -24.14 10.22 -1.42
C SER A 58 -22.67 9.84 -1.47
N PHE A 59 -21.85 10.41 -0.59
CA PHE A 59 -20.40 10.21 -0.57
C PHE A 59 -20.01 8.96 0.20
N LEU A 60 -18.94 8.32 -0.27
CA LEU A 60 -18.26 7.25 0.46
C LEU A 60 -16.97 7.81 1.06
N TYR A 61 -16.87 7.78 2.38
CA TYR A 61 -15.67 8.19 3.10
C TYR A 61 -14.82 6.99 3.46
N LYS A 62 -13.50 7.10 3.26
CA LYS A 62 -12.53 6.11 3.69
C LYS A 62 -11.34 6.75 4.36
N ALA A 63 -10.83 6.11 5.40
CA ALA A 63 -9.53 6.46 5.97
C ALA A 63 -8.47 5.49 5.44
N LEU A 64 -7.45 6.05 4.81
CA LEU A 64 -6.26 5.35 4.30
C LEU A 64 -5.10 5.63 5.26
N SER A 65 -4.44 4.58 5.74
CA SER A 65 -3.19 4.69 6.50
C SER A 65 -2.12 3.88 5.79
N ILE A 66 -1.00 4.54 5.49
CA ILE A 66 0.18 3.95 4.89
C ILE A 66 1.36 4.14 5.84
N ARG A 67 2.05 3.05 6.15
CA ARG A 67 3.23 3.03 7.02
C ARG A 67 4.43 2.48 6.27
N GLY A 68 5.55 3.20 6.37
CA GLY A 68 6.83 2.77 5.83
C GLY A 68 6.85 2.60 4.31
N LEU A 69 6.14 3.45 3.56
CA LEU A 69 6.19 3.47 2.10
C LEU A 69 7.55 3.96 1.64
N GLY A 70 8.38 3.06 1.12
CA GLY A 70 9.66 3.36 0.49
C GLY A 70 9.66 2.98 -0.98
N ILE A 71 10.40 3.72 -1.80
CA ILE A 71 10.61 3.41 -3.23
C ILE A 71 12.11 3.37 -3.48
N TYR A 72 12.59 2.28 -4.05
CA TYR A 72 13.99 2.11 -4.41
C TYR A 72 14.14 1.81 -5.90
N CYS A 73 15.32 2.14 -6.42
CA CYS A 73 15.78 1.73 -7.74
C CYS A 73 17.27 1.46 -7.65
N ASP A 74 17.65 0.21 -7.84
CA ASP A 74 19.02 -0.25 -7.81
C ASP A 74 19.44 -0.71 -9.21
N GLU A 75 20.65 -0.35 -9.60
CA GLU A 75 21.32 -0.98 -10.74
C GLU A 75 21.78 -2.38 -10.32
N ASP A 76 21.65 -3.37 -11.21
CA ASP A 76 22.23 -4.69 -10.95
C ASP A 76 23.76 -4.50 -10.84
N SER A 77 24.31 -4.61 -9.64
CA SER A 77 25.76 -4.61 -9.48
C SER A 77 26.32 -5.80 -10.27
N PRO A 78 27.39 -5.62 -11.08
CA PRO A 78 28.06 -6.73 -11.75
C PRO A 78 28.87 -7.54 -10.73
N SER A 79 28.21 -8.17 -9.77
CA SER A 79 28.83 -9.05 -8.80
C SER A 79 28.70 -10.50 -9.27
N VAL A 80 29.82 -10.95 -9.82
CA VAL A 80 30.33 -12.32 -9.99
C VAL A 80 29.56 -13.41 -9.22
N SER A 81 29.27 -14.50 -9.94
CA SER A 81 28.83 -15.83 -9.52
C SER A 81 27.32 -16.14 -9.66
N SER A 82 27.10 -17.06 -10.58
CA SER A 82 25.86 -17.68 -11.01
C SER A 82 25.32 -18.65 -9.95
N SER A 83 24.62 -18.11 -8.97
CA SER A 83 23.66 -18.90 -8.20
C SER A 83 22.49 -18.00 -7.85
N SER A 84 21.37 -18.19 -8.54
CA SER A 84 20.11 -17.49 -8.27
C SER A 84 19.80 -17.58 -6.77
N PRO A 85 19.86 -16.48 -5.99
CA PRO A 85 19.51 -16.55 -4.59
C PRO A 85 18.04 -16.94 -4.48
N SER A 86 17.76 -17.88 -3.58
CA SER A 86 16.40 -18.34 -3.27
C SER A 86 15.55 -17.15 -2.85
N ALA A 87 14.23 -17.21 -3.10
CA ALA A 87 13.31 -16.13 -2.72
C ALA A 87 13.44 -15.75 -1.23
N THR A 88 13.75 -16.72 -0.37
CA THR A 88 13.95 -16.57 1.07
C THR A 88 15.22 -15.79 1.46
N GLN A 89 16.35 -16.00 0.78
CA GLN A 89 17.59 -15.25 1.06
C GLN A 89 17.50 -13.78 0.61
N ARG A 90 16.61 -13.45 -0.33
CA ARG A 90 16.43 -12.07 -0.83
C ARG A 90 15.78 -11.14 0.20
N TRP A 91 14.91 -11.67 1.07
CA TRP A 91 14.29 -10.89 2.14
C TRP A 91 15.30 -10.44 3.21
N GLN A 92 16.35 -11.23 3.47
CA GLN A 92 17.36 -10.89 4.48
C GLN A 92 18.40 -9.86 3.99
N ASN A 93 18.61 -9.75 2.68
CA ASN A 93 19.50 -8.73 2.09
C ASN A 93 18.84 -7.35 1.88
N GLN A 94 17.61 -7.14 2.37
CA GLN A 94 16.82 -5.90 2.21
C GLN A 94 17.40 -4.66 2.92
N LEU A 95 18.51 -4.78 3.66
CA LEU A 95 19.06 -3.68 4.45
C LEU A 95 19.85 -2.63 3.65
N SER A 96 20.01 -2.79 2.34
CA SER A 96 20.87 -1.91 1.54
C SER A 96 20.29 -1.57 0.16
N HIS A 97 19.01 -1.25 0.10
CA HIS A 97 18.42 -0.60 -1.07
C HIS A 97 18.74 0.89 -1.08
N SER A 98 19.03 1.45 -2.26
CA SER A 98 19.14 2.90 -2.44
C SER A 98 17.76 3.49 -2.66
N PHE A 99 17.20 4.10 -1.61
CA PHE A 99 15.86 4.67 -1.65
C PHE A 99 15.83 6.01 -2.40
N ILE A 100 15.12 6.06 -3.52
CA ILE A 100 14.69 7.32 -4.16
C ILE A 100 13.71 8.05 -3.24
N LEU A 101 12.79 7.28 -2.65
CA LEU A 101 11.88 7.75 -1.62
C LEU A 101 12.16 6.98 -0.33
N SER A 102 12.76 7.66 0.64
CA SER A 102 12.95 7.08 1.97
C SER A 102 11.60 6.70 2.60
N PRO A 103 11.52 5.61 3.38
CA PRO A 103 10.29 5.15 3.98
C PRO A 103 9.54 6.27 4.72
N LEU A 104 8.32 6.54 4.27
CA LEU A 104 7.45 7.55 4.87
C LEU A 104 6.11 6.97 5.30
N SER A 105 5.46 7.66 6.22
CA SER A 105 4.15 7.26 6.74
C SER A 105 3.19 8.44 6.61
N PHE A 106 1.96 8.16 6.17
CA PHE A 106 0.92 9.18 6.11
C PHE A 106 -0.47 8.58 6.28
N ASN A 107 -1.39 9.46 6.65
CA ASN A 107 -2.82 9.18 6.72
C ASN A 107 -3.54 10.10 5.75
N ALA A 108 -4.55 9.57 5.05
CA ALA A 108 -5.39 10.34 4.14
C ALA A 108 -6.88 10.04 4.38
N LYS A 109 -7.71 11.09 4.30
CA LYS A 109 -9.17 10.96 4.24
C LYS A 109 -9.58 11.01 2.77
N LEU A 110 -10.20 9.96 2.28
CA LEU A 110 -10.69 9.84 0.91
C LEU A 110 -12.20 10.06 0.90
N ARG A 111 -12.67 10.83 -0.08
CA ARG A 111 -14.10 11.04 -0.35
C ARG A 111 -14.37 10.66 -1.80
N GLN A 112 -15.29 9.74 -2.02
CA GLN A 112 -15.61 9.15 -3.32
C GLN A 112 -17.09 9.30 -3.67
#